data_AF-A0A3N5JBG4-F1
#
_entry.id   AF-A0A3N5JBG4-F1
#
_cell.length_a   1.000
_cell.length_b   1.000
_cell.length_c   1.000
_cell.angle_alpha   90.00
_cell.angle_beta   90.00
_cell.angle_gamma   90.00
#
_symmetry.space_group_name_H-M   'P 1'
#
loop_
_entity.id
_entity.type
_entity.pdbx_description
1 polymer ?
#
loop_
_entity_poly.entity_id
_entity_poly.type
_entity_poly.pdbx_seq_one_letter_code
_entity_poly.pdbx_strand_id
1 'polypeptide(L)'
;MIAAKKFKFAGIHAYDGHVQHLDMKARHREAVKAMALVLDAVRALTDKGVLVENTIVSGTPGFLLDAEWLCRQPMMTNFIFSPGTWIYSDTITNALLPDTFELAAMLLTQVVDLPTASTAVLNIGHKRWAVDQGVVELFSIPIMSAKKWSEEHTVVEIPETHPVQIGDYVLIAPRHVCSTVNLWEYFALIDENGIIQDRRCPIEGRNR
;
A
#
# COMPACT_ATOMS: atom_id res chain seq x y z
N MET A 1 36.69 15.78 -10.56
CA MET A 1 36.27 14.50 -9.93
C MET A 1 36.33 14.63 -8.42
N ILE A 2 35.20 14.72 -7.73
CA ILE A 2 35.17 14.55 -6.27
C ILE A 2 35.10 13.04 -6.03
N ALA A 3 36.24 12.37 -6.18
CA ALA A 3 36.40 10.98 -5.78
C ALA A 3 37.00 10.97 -4.38
N ALA A 4 36.15 11.02 -3.35
CA ALA A 4 36.58 10.57 -2.03
C ALA A 4 36.88 9.08 -2.18
N LYS A 5 38.13 8.65 -2.00
CA LYS A 5 38.62 7.26 -2.23
C LYS A 5 37.83 6.14 -1.53
N LYS A 6 36.82 6.48 -0.72
CA LYS A 6 35.98 5.56 0.06
C LYS A 6 34.50 5.54 -0.34
N PHE A 7 34.06 6.43 -1.25
CA PHE A 7 32.66 6.51 -1.66
C PHE A 7 32.53 6.51 -3.17
N LYS A 8 31.67 5.64 -3.70
CA LYS A 8 31.22 5.66 -5.09
C LYS A 8 29.87 6.38 -5.13
N PHE A 9 29.76 7.43 -5.94
CA PHE A 9 28.46 8.00 -6.26
C PHE A 9 27.66 6.97 -7.08
N ALA A 10 26.55 6.49 -6.53
CA ALA A 10 25.73 5.44 -7.15
C ALA A 10 24.55 5.98 -7.97
N GLY A 11 24.26 7.29 -7.86
CA GLY A 11 23.13 7.91 -8.52
C GLY A 11 22.30 8.81 -7.62
N ILE A 12 21.07 9.06 -8.04
CA ILE A 12 20.06 9.85 -7.31
C ILE A 12 18.96 8.93 -6.80
N HIS A 13 18.43 9.22 -5.61
CA HIS A 13 17.19 8.64 -5.12
C HIS A 13 16.22 9.76 -4.77
N ALA A 14 15.06 9.78 -5.42
CA ALA A 14 14.02 10.79 -5.23
C ALA A 14 12.67 10.11 -5.02
N TYR A 15 12.16 10.17 -3.79
CA TYR A 15 10.86 9.61 -3.43
C TYR A 15 9.79 10.71 -3.36
N ASP A 16 8.73 10.56 -4.14
CA ASP A 16 7.64 11.53 -4.32
C ASP A 16 6.42 11.22 -3.45
N GLY A 17 6.64 10.83 -2.19
CA GLY A 17 5.56 10.40 -1.28
C GLY A 17 4.42 11.41 -1.04
N HIS A 18 4.56 12.66 -1.48
CA HIS A 18 3.52 13.70 -1.45
C HIS A 18 2.50 13.58 -2.59
N VAL A 19 2.75 12.75 -3.61
CA VAL A 19 1.86 12.53 -4.77
C VAL A 19 0.70 11.62 -4.36
N GLN A 20 -0.24 12.13 -3.55
CA GLN A 20 -1.36 11.36 -2.99
C GLN A 20 -2.73 11.99 -3.28
N HIS A 21 -2.86 12.67 -4.42
CA HIS A 21 -4.10 13.38 -4.76
C HIS A 21 -5.15 12.41 -5.30
N LEU A 22 -6.35 12.40 -4.73
CA LEU A 22 -7.47 11.59 -5.24
C LEU A 22 -7.81 11.97 -6.70
N ASP A 23 -7.89 13.28 -6.99
CA ASP A 23 -8.09 13.75 -8.37
C ASP A 23 -6.90 13.35 -9.26
N MET A 24 -7.18 12.53 -10.27
CA MET A 24 -6.16 12.00 -11.18
C MET A 24 -5.40 13.12 -11.90
N LYS A 25 -6.07 14.20 -12.32
CA LYS A 25 -5.41 15.31 -13.02
C LYS A 25 -4.46 16.08 -12.11
N ALA A 26 -4.84 16.33 -10.85
CA ALA A 26 -3.97 16.93 -9.84
C ALA A 26 -2.76 16.03 -9.57
N ARG A 27 -2.98 14.72 -9.41
CA ARG A 27 -1.90 13.77 -9.20
C ARG A 27 -0.92 13.72 -10.36
N HIS A 28 -1.41 13.65 -11.59
CA HIS A 28 -0.57 13.71 -12.80
C HIS A 28 0.25 14.99 -12.85
N ARG A 29 -0.33 16.16 -12.53
CA ARG A 29 0.43 17.42 -12.50
C ARG A 29 1.56 17.40 -11.48
N GLU A 30 1.31 16.91 -10.27
CA GLU A 30 2.35 16.84 -9.24
C GLU A 30 3.42 15.78 -9.55
N ALA A 31 3.03 14.61 -10.08
CA ALA A 31 3.94 13.57 -10.56
C ALA A 31 4.91 14.11 -11.62
N VAL A 32 4.37 14.74 -12.68
CA VAL A 32 5.17 15.37 -13.73
C VAL A 32 6.10 16.45 -13.18
N LYS A 33 5.62 17.29 -12.28
CA LYS A 33 6.43 18.33 -11.65
C LYS A 33 7.57 17.73 -10.83
N ALA A 34 7.31 16.67 -10.06
CA ALA A 34 8.33 15.98 -9.28
C ALA A 34 9.40 15.34 -10.21
N MET A 35 8.98 14.63 -11.25
CA MET A 35 9.92 13.99 -12.19
C MET A 35 10.71 15.01 -13.02
N ALA A 36 10.12 16.16 -13.37
CA ALA A 36 10.85 17.25 -14.02
C ALA A 36 12.01 17.77 -13.15
N LEU A 37 11.78 17.96 -11.85
CA LEU A 37 12.83 18.36 -10.90
C LEU A 37 13.96 17.31 -10.82
N VAL A 38 13.61 16.03 -10.82
CA VAL A 38 14.60 14.94 -10.85
C VAL A 38 15.42 14.97 -12.13
N LEU A 39 14.76 15.16 -13.28
CA LEU A 39 15.41 15.21 -14.58
C LEU A 39 16.38 16.39 -14.71
N ASP A 40 15.99 17.55 -14.19
CA ASP A 40 16.84 18.75 -14.16
C ASP A 40 18.05 18.55 -13.24
N ALA A 41 17.89 17.85 -12.12
CA ALA A 41 19.00 17.49 -11.25
C ALA A 41 19.98 16.51 -11.94
N VAL A 42 19.47 15.51 -12.67
CA VAL A 42 20.29 14.60 -13.48
C VAL A 42 21.08 15.41 -14.53
N ARG A 43 20.41 16.28 -15.29
CA ARG A 43 21.03 17.15 -16.31
C ARG A 43 22.14 18.01 -15.72
N ALA A 44 21.88 18.68 -14.61
CA ALA A 44 22.85 19.55 -13.96
C ALA A 44 24.14 18.82 -13.52
N LEU A 45 24.04 17.52 -13.21
CA LEU A 45 25.19 16.67 -12.91
C LEU A 45 25.89 16.21 -14.20
N THR A 46 25.14 15.72 -15.18
CA THR A 46 25.71 15.23 -16.44
C THR A 46 26.43 16.34 -17.21
N ASP A 47 25.90 17.57 -17.21
CA ASP A 47 26.52 18.74 -17.85
C ASP A 47 27.89 19.10 -17.22
N LYS A 48 28.12 18.69 -15.97
CA LYS A 48 29.40 18.84 -15.25
C LYS A 48 30.32 17.62 -15.41
N GLY A 49 29.98 16.67 -16.29
CA GLY A 49 30.71 15.43 -16.51
C GLY A 49 30.58 14.43 -15.37
N VAL A 50 29.56 14.54 -14.52
CA VAL A 50 29.26 13.54 -13.49
C VAL A 50 28.34 12.48 -14.08
N LEU A 51 28.79 11.23 -14.11
CA LEU A 51 27.95 10.10 -14.51
C LEU A 51 26.91 9.81 -13.42
N VAL A 52 25.63 9.87 -13.79
CA VAL A 52 24.51 9.41 -12.98
C VAL A 52 24.09 8.04 -13.50
N GLU A 53 24.63 6.96 -12.90
CA GLU A 53 24.36 5.59 -13.36
C GLU A 53 22.89 5.21 -13.16
N ASN A 54 22.33 5.50 -11.98
CA ASN A 54 20.96 5.15 -11.62
C ASN A 54 20.20 6.33 -11.04
N THR A 55 18.89 6.34 -11.26
CA THR A 55 17.97 7.26 -10.60
C THR A 55 16.77 6.48 -10.09
N ILE A 56 16.70 6.27 -8.77
CA ILE A 56 15.60 5.58 -8.11
C ILE A 56 14.47 6.58 -7.86
N VAL A 57 13.25 6.26 -8.28
CA VAL A 57 12.08 7.14 -8.22
C VAL A 57 10.81 6.42 -7.80
N SER A 58 9.80 7.24 -7.46
CA SER A 58 8.38 6.87 -7.41
C SER A 58 7.92 6.03 -6.23
N GLY A 59 6.79 6.44 -5.64
CA GLY A 59 5.90 5.59 -4.85
C GLY A 59 4.78 4.97 -5.68
N THR A 60 4.04 4.03 -5.08
CA THR A 60 2.88 3.36 -5.71
C THR A 60 1.86 4.34 -6.31
N PRO A 61 1.49 5.47 -5.68
CA PRO A 61 0.49 6.37 -6.26
C PRO A 61 0.91 7.05 -7.58
N GLY A 62 2.22 7.27 -7.76
CA GLY A 62 2.78 8.07 -8.86
C GLY A 62 3.46 7.26 -9.96
N PHE A 63 3.97 6.04 -9.67
CA PHE A 63 4.94 5.37 -10.56
C PHE A 63 4.44 5.12 -11.99
N LEU A 64 3.15 4.84 -12.20
CA LEU A 64 2.60 4.67 -13.55
C LEU A 64 2.62 5.98 -14.35
N LEU A 65 2.29 7.10 -13.68
CA LEU A 65 2.29 8.44 -14.28
C LEU A 65 3.74 8.89 -14.55
N ASP A 66 4.64 8.61 -13.61
CA ASP A 66 6.06 8.88 -13.75
C ASP A 66 6.64 8.10 -14.94
N ALA A 67 6.33 6.81 -15.06
CA ALA A 67 6.75 5.98 -16.19
C ALA A 67 6.22 6.50 -17.53
N GLU A 68 4.94 6.89 -17.57
CA GLU A 68 4.30 7.45 -18.77
C GLU A 68 4.93 8.78 -19.21
N TRP A 69 5.35 9.60 -18.25
CA TRP A 69 6.00 10.87 -18.57
C TRP A 69 7.48 10.68 -18.93
N LEU A 70 8.22 9.88 -18.16
CA LEU A 70 9.65 9.63 -18.33
C LEU A 70 9.97 8.90 -19.64
N CYS A 71 9.08 8.02 -20.13
CA CYS A 71 9.29 7.33 -21.41
C CYS A 71 9.28 8.27 -22.63
N ARG A 72 8.81 9.51 -22.45
CA ARG A 72 8.82 10.58 -23.47
C ARG A 72 10.01 11.53 -23.32
N GLN A 73 10.86 11.33 -22.31
CA GLN A 73 12.03 12.16 -22.04
C GLN A 73 13.31 11.55 -22.61
N PRO A 74 14.35 12.36 -22.91
CA PRO A 74 15.65 11.84 -23.27
C PRO A 74 16.21 10.93 -22.18
N MET A 75 16.74 9.78 -22.58
CA MET A 75 17.28 8.82 -21.63
C MET A 75 18.67 9.25 -21.14
N MET A 76 18.76 9.78 -19.92
CA MET A 76 20.00 10.35 -19.34
C MET A 76 20.60 9.55 -18.17
N THR A 77 19.88 8.55 -17.68
CA THR A 77 20.21 7.72 -16.51
C THR A 77 19.42 6.41 -16.59
N ASN A 78 19.75 5.39 -15.82
CA ASN A 78 18.87 4.24 -15.65
C ASN A 78 17.79 4.55 -14.60
N PHE A 79 16.53 4.69 -15.00
CA PHE A 79 15.43 4.90 -14.05
C PHE A 79 15.00 3.59 -13.41
N ILE A 80 14.93 3.58 -12.08
CA ILE A 80 14.47 2.43 -11.27
C ILE A 80 13.25 2.90 -10.48
N PHE A 81 12.09 2.31 -10.75
CA PHE A 81 10.87 2.59 -9.99
C PHE A 81 10.86 1.78 -8.69
N SER A 82 10.48 2.40 -7.58
CA SER A 82 10.46 1.77 -6.25
C SER A 82 9.06 1.76 -5.60
N PRO A 83 7.97 1.39 -6.29
CA PRO A 83 6.67 1.23 -5.66
C PRO A 83 6.70 0.03 -4.69
N GLY A 84 6.08 0.19 -3.51
CA GLY A 84 6.01 -0.85 -2.48
C GLY A 84 4.62 -1.45 -2.35
N THR A 85 3.63 -0.60 -2.06
CA THR A 85 2.26 -1.02 -1.75
C THR A 85 1.56 -1.79 -2.87
N TRP A 86 1.94 -1.58 -4.13
CA TRP A 86 1.24 -2.14 -5.30
C TRP A 86 1.13 -3.67 -5.31
N ILE A 87 2.07 -4.38 -4.66
CA ILE A 87 2.10 -5.83 -4.63
C ILE A 87 0.96 -6.44 -3.78
N TYR A 88 0.52 -5.73 -2.75
CA TYR A 88 -0.57 -6.17 -1.87
C TYR A 88 -1.84 -5.31 -1.99
N SER A 89 -1.66 -4.05 -2.41
CA SER A 89 -2.63 -2.97 -2.36
C SER A 89 -3.27 -2.76 -0.97
N ASP A 90 -4.09 -1.73 -0.86
CA ASP A 90 -4.92 -1.40 0.28
C ASP A 90 -6.04 -0.44 -0.14
N THR A 91 -6.97 -0.12 0.77
CA THR A 91 -8.10 0.76 0.39
C THR A 91 -7.66 2.18 0.05
N ILE A 92 -6.54 2.68 0.63
CA ILE A 92 -5.96 3.98 0.23
C ILE A 92 -5.46 3.92 -1.21
N THR A 93 -4.70 2.89 -1.54
CA THR A 93 -4.14 2.70 -2.88
C THR A 93 -5.24 2.52 -3.90
N ASN A 94 -6.29 1.75 -3.60
CA ASN A 94 -7.44 1.60 -4.50
C ASN A 94 -8.25 2.90 -4.66
N ALA A 95 -8.34 3.74 -3.62
CA ALA A 95 -8.98 5.05 -3.75
C ALA A 95 -8.16 6.01 -4.63
N LEU A 96 -6.83 5.92 -4.57
CA LEU A 96 -5.94 6.66 -5.46
C LEU A 96 -5.99 6.07 -6.87
N LEU A 97 -5.78 4.79 -7.04
CA LEU A 97 -5.63 4.09 -8.31
C LEU A 97 -6.80 3.11 -8.50
N PRO A 98 -8.01 3.62 -8.78
CA PRO A 98 -9.19 2.78 -8.94
C PRO A 98 -8.98 1.80 -10.08
N ASP A 99 -9.44 0.57 -9.88
CA ASP A 99 -9.41 -0.53 -10.86
C ASP A 99 -8.01 -0.85 -11.42
N THR A 100 -6.94 -0.45 -10.72
CA THR A 100 -5.55 -0.62 -11.17
C THR A 100 -4.89 -1.84 -10.52
N PHE A 101 -5.13 -2.08 -9.23
CA PHE A 101 -4.57 -3.19 -8.48
C PHE A 101 -5.66 -3.94 -7.72
N GLU A 102 -5.47 -5.25 -7.60
CA GLU A 102 -6.31 -6.09 -6.77
C GLU A 102 -5.77 -6.13 -5.33
N LEU A 103 -6.66 -6.30 -4.37
CA LEU A 103 -6.28 -6.50 -2.98
C LEU A 103 -5.73 -7.93 -2.82
N ALA A 104 -4.44 -8.05 -2.56
CA ALA A 104 -3.77 -9.34 -2.39
C ALA A 104 -3.38 -9.63 -0.93
N ALA A 105 -3.53 -8.66 -0.02
CA ALA A 105 -3.44 -8.90 1.42
C ALA A 105 -4.79 -8.63 2.10
N MET A 106 -5.32 -9.65 2.77
CA MET A 106 -6.60 -9.58 3.49
C MET A 106 -6.41 -10.10 4.91
N LEU A 107 -7.20 -9.57 5.84
CA LEU A 107 -7.27 -10.03 7.22
C LEU A 107 -8.48 -10.96 7.37
N LEU A 108 -8.28 -12.13 7.96
CA LEU A 108 -9.36 -13.05 8.30
C LEU A 108 -9.74 -12.89 9.77
N THR A 109 -11.01 -12.63 10.03
CA THR A 109 -11.58 -12.54 11.38
C THR A 109 -12.87 -13.35 11.47
N GLN A 110 -13.39 -13.53 12.68
CA GLN A 110 -14.61 -14.26 12.95
C GLN A 110 -15.53 -13.43 13.82
N VAL A 111 -16.83 -13.56 13.57
CA VAL A 111 -17.88 -13.01 14.43
C VAL A 111 -17.92 -13.79 15.73
N VAL A 112 -17.73 -13.11 16.85
CA VAL A 112 -17.68 -13.71 18.19
C VAL A 112 -18.86 -13.33 19.08
N ASP A 113 -19.60 -12.28 18.72
CA ASP A 113 -20.77 -11.84 19.46
C ASP A 113 -21.78 -11.11 18.57
N LEU A 114 -23.06 -11.15 18.94
CA LEU A 114 -24.19 -10.48 18.30
C LEU A 114 -25.03 -9.74 19.35
N PRO A 115 -24.57 -8.57 19.86
CA PRO A 115 -25.26 -7.85 20.92
C PRO A 115 -26.68 -7.39 20.54
N THR A 116 -26.92 -7.14 19.25
CA THR A 116 -28.23 -6.74 18.70
C THR A 116 -28.43 -7.35 17.32
N ALA A 117 -29.64 -7.23 16.76
CA ALA A 117 -29.93 -7.67 15.39
C ALA A 117 -29.18 -6.88 14.29
N SER A 118 -28.62 -5.70 14.63
CA SER A 118 -27.91 -4.82 13.70
C SER A 118 -26.44 -4.59 14.08
N THR A 119 -25.90 -5.34 15.05
CA THR A 119 -24.53 -5.17 15.53
C THR A 119 -23.86 -6.52 15.75
N ALA A 120 -22.63 -6.65 15.26
CA ALA A 120 -21.77 -7.80 15.49
C ALA A 120 -20.42 -7.36 16.08
N VAL A 121 -19.72 -8.30 16.73
CA VAL A 121 -18.36 -8.10 17.21
C VAL A 121 -17.42 -9.09 16.53
N LEU A 122 -16.35 -8.57 15.95
CA LEU A 122 -15.29 -9.34 15.30
C LEU A 122 -14.11 -9.51 16.25
N ASN A 123 -13.43 -10.66 16.22
CA ASN A 123 -12.24 -10.97 17.04
C ASN A 123 -10.92 -10.35 16.55
N ILE A 124 -11.01 -9.15 15.98
CA ILE A 124 -9.85 -8.41 15.47
C ILE A 124 -9.92 -6.97 15.94
N GLY A 125 -8.81 -6.42 16.41
CA GLY A 125 -8.69 -5.05 16.89
C GLY A 125 -7.41 -4.38 16.42
N HIS A 126 -7.08 -3.21 16.98
CA HIS A 126 -5.99 -2.37 16.48
C HIS A 126 -4.57 -2.94 16.69
N LYS A 127 -4.43 -4.06 17.42
CA LYS A 127 -3.18 -4.84 17.45
C LYS A 127 -2.96 -5.71 16.23
N ARG A 128 -3.99 -5.87 15.39
CA ARG A 128 -4.02 -6.80 14.24
C ARG A 128 -4.44 -6.14 12.92
N TRP A 129 -5.07 -4.97 12.99
CA TRP A 129 -5.29 -4.11 11.83
C TRP A 129 -4.87 -2.68 12.21
N ALA A 130 -3.94 -2.10 11.46
CA ALA A 130 -3.38 -0.81 11.83
C ALA A 130 -4.41 0.31 11.62
N VAL A 131 -4.44 1.26 12.56
CA VAL A 131 -5.38 2.40 12.57
C VAL A 131 -4.70 3.73 12.23
N ASP A 132 -3.42 3.70 11.84
CA ASP A 132 -2.58 4.88 11.60
C ASP A 132 -3.14 5.81 10.52
N GLN A 133 -3.87 5.24 9.56
CA GLN A 133 -4.53 6.00 8.49
C GLN A 133 -6.03 6.15 8.68
N GLY A 134 -6.61 5.64 9.77
CA GLY A 134 -8.06 5.61 10.01
C GLY A 134 -8.63 4.20 10.09
N VAL A 135 -9.95 4.10 10.06
CA VAL A 135 -10.70 2.85 10.25
C VAL A 135 -10.70 1.98 8.98
N VAL A 136 -10.74 0.65 9.14
CA VAL A 136 -11.04 -0.27 8.04
C VAL A 136 -12.47 -0.07 7.54
N GLU A 137 -12.63 -0.05 6.23
CA GLU A 137 -13.89 0.33 5.59
C GLU A 137 -14.45 -0.77 4.69
N LEU A 138 -13.63 -1.72 4.25
CA LEU A 138 -14.02 -2.73 3.29
C LEU A 138 -14.00 -4.12 3.92
N PHE A 139 -15.17 -4.74 3.97
CA PHE A 139 -15.44 -6.05 4.53
C PHE A 139 -16.04 -6.95 3.46
N SER A 140 -15.85 -8.27 3.56
CA SER A 140 -16.46 -9.24 2.63
C SER A 140 -17.98 -9.33 2.76
N ILE A 141 -18.55 -8.91 3.89
CA ILE A 141 -19.99 -8.79 4.08
C ILE A 141 -20.41 -7.38 3.61
N PRO A 142 -21.23 -7.24 2.57
CA PRO A 142 -21.65 -5.94 2.06
C PRO A 142 -22.28 -5.06 3.16
N ILE A 143 -22.04 -3.74 3.09
CA ILE A 143 -22.65 -2.73 3.97
C ILE A 143 -22.18 -2.83 5.45
N MET A 144 -21.38 -3.85 5.81
CA MET A 144 -20.75 -3.90 7.12
C MET A 144 -19.83 -2.69 7.33
N SER A 145 -19.92 -2.04 8.49
CA SER A 145 -19.08 -0.89 8.81
C SER A 145 -18.60 -0.91 10.26
N ALA A 146 -17.31 -0.66 10.48
CA ALA A 146 -16.76 -0.53 11.82
C ALA A 146 -17.28 0.73 12.52
N LYS A 147 -17.76 0.55 13.75
CA LYS A 147 -18.29 1.64 14.60
C LYS A 147 -17.35 1.95 15.76
N LYS A 148 -16.77 0.91 16.38
CA LYS A 148 -15.85 1.00 17.51
C LYS A 148 -14.84 -0.12 17.43
N TRP A 149 -13.64 0.10 17.94
CA TRP A 149 -12.62 -0.92 18.04
C TRP A 149 -11.82 -0.77 19.33
N SER A 150 -11.30 -1.89 19.80
CA SER A 150 -10.45 -2.04 20.97
C SER A 150 -9.16 -2.73 20.55
N GLU A 151 -8.34 -3.16 21.52
CA GLU A 151 -7.09 -3.88 21.23
C GLU A 151 -7.32 -5.16 20.42
N GLU A 152 -8.36 -5.92 20.76
CA GLU A 152 -8.60 -7.28 20.23
C GLU A 152 -9.95 -7.45 19.52
N HIS A 153 -10.84 -6.45 19.60
CA HIS A 153 -12.20 -6.55 19.04
C HIS A 153 -12.62 -5.32 18.23
N THR A 154 -13.45 -5.55 17.21
CA THR A 154 -14.08 -4.49 16.39
C THR A 154 -15.58 -4.70 16.38
N VAL A 155 -16.32 -3.68 16.81
CA VAL A 155 -17.79 -3.63 16.74
C VAL A 155 -18.18 -3.10 15.37
N VAL A 156 -18.98 -3.86 14.65
CA VAL A 156 -19.46 -3.53 13.31
C VAL A 156 -20.98 -3.45 13.29
N GLU A 157 -21.52 -2.54 12.49
CA GLU A 157 -22.92 -2.58 12.08
C GLU A 157 -23.09 -3.63 10.97
N ILE A 158 -24.16 -4.42 11.07
CA ILE A 158 -24.53 -5.43 10.08
C ILE A 158 -25.85 -5.04 9.41
N PRO A 159 -26.01 -5.29 8.10
CA PRO A 159 -27.25 -4.96 7.41
C PRO A 159 -28.35 -5.95 7.80
N GLU A 160 -29.59 -5.48 7.90
CA GLU A 160 -30.76 -6.35 8.14
C GLU A 160 -30.93 -7.45 7.08
N THR A 161 -30.41 -7.21 5.87
CA THR A 161 -30.51 -8.11 4.72
C THR A 161 -29.52 -9.26 4.73
N HIS A 162 -28.46 -9.22 5.56
CA HIS A 162 -27.49 -10.30 5.68
C HIS A 162 -27.48 -10.80 7.13
N PRO A 163 -28.22 -11.88 7.44
CA PRO A 163 -28.14 -12.48 8.76
C PRO A 163 -26.73 -13.04 8.96
N VAL A 164 -26.02 -12.47 9.93
CA VAL A 164 -24.69 -12.93 10.37
C VAL A 164 -24.86 -13.82 11.59
N GLN A 165 -24.08 -14.89 11.68
CA GLN A 165 -24.05 -15.81 12.81
C GLN A 165 -22.72 -15.74 13.55
N ILE A 166 -22.74 -16.05 14.85
CA ILE A 166 -21.52 -16.30 15.61
C ILE A 166 -20.78 -17.47 14.94
N GLY A 167 -19.49 -17.28 14.66
CA GLY A 167 -18.68 -18.23 13.93
C GLY A 167 -18.47 -17.90 12.45
N ASP A 168 -19.23 -16.95 11.88
CA ASP A 168 -19.04 -16.54 10.50
C ASP A 168 -17.67 -15.87 10.30
N TYR A 169 -17.00 -16.23 9.21
CA TYR A 169 -15.74 -15.62 8.80
C TYR A 169 -15.98 -14.36 7.99
N VAL A 170 -15.17 -13.34 8.25
CA VAL A 170 -15.19 -12.06 7.53
C VAL A 170 -13.77 -11.74 7.08
N LEU A 171 -13.61 -11.37 5.81
CA LEU A 171 -12.38 -10.78 5.30
C LEU A 171 -12.45 -9.27 5.41
N ILE A 172 -11.34 -8.65 5.79
CA ILE A 172 -11.18 -7.20 5.88
C ILE A 172 -10.02 -6.77 5.00
N ALA A 173 -10.24 -5.78 4.14
CA ALA A 173 -9.15 -5.14 3.43
C ALA A 173 -8.45 -4.14 4.36
N PRO A 174 -7.11 -4.18 4.46
CA PRO A 174 -6.39 -3.20 5.25
C PRO A 174 -6.59 -1.80 4.66
N ARG A 175 -6.66 -0.79 5.52
CA ARG A 175 -6.63 0.61 5.08
C ARG A 175 -5.24 1.02 4.60
N HIS A 176 -4.23 0.59 5.35
CA HIS A 176 -2.83 0.76 5.02
C HIS A 176 -2.12 -0.58 5.23
N VAL A 177 -1.65 -1.20 4.15
CA VAL A 177 -1.12 -2.57 4.22
C VAL A 177 0.24 -2.63 4.90
N CYS A 178 1.10 -1.62 4.73
CA CYS A 178 2.46 -1.64 5.27
C CYS A 178 2.46 -1.70 6.81
N SER A 179 1.67 -0.84 7.45
CA SER A 179 1.51 -0.82 8.91
C SER A 179 0.80 -2.07 9.39
N THR A 180 -0.19 -2.56 8.64
CA THR A 180 -0.93 -3.78 8.99
C THR A 180 -0.05 -5.02 8.95
N VAL A 181 0.69 -5.27 7.86
CA VAL A 181 1.60 -6.43 7.72
C VAL A 181 2.62 -6.45 8.85
N ASN A 182 3.15 -5.29 9.25
CA ASN A 182 4.11 -5.20 10.35
C ASN A 182 3.55 -5.66 11.73
N LEU A 183 2.23 -5.80 11.87
CA LEU A 183 1.58 -6.34 13.07
C LEU A 183 1.53 -7.88 13.11
N TRP A 184 1.86 -8.55 12.01
CA TRP A 184 1.85 -10.01 11.88
C TRP A 184 3.26 -10.60 11.81
N GLU A 185 3.39 -11.86 12.22
CA GLU A 185 4.65 -12.63 12.09
C GLU A 185 4.67 -13.49 10.83
N TYR A 186 3.48 -13.94 10.41
CA TYR A 186 3.27 -14.82 9.27
C TYR A 186 2.03 -14.39 8.50
N PHE A 187 1.95 -14.79 7.24
CA PHE A 187 0.72 -14.80 6.45
C PHE A 187 0.45 -16.22 5.93
N ALA A 188 -0.83 -16.49 5.65
CA ALA A 188 -1.20 -17.66 4.88
C ALA A 188 -1.18 -17.29 3.40
N LEU A 189 -0.43 -18.03 2.57
CA LEU A 189 -0.44 -17.88 1.13
C LEU A 189 -1.61 -18.71 0.56
N ILE A 190 -2.51 -18.03 -0.14
CA ILE A 190 -3.69 -18.61 -0.75
C ILE A 190 -3.60 -18.38 -2.26
N ASP A 191 -3.87 -19.40 -3.06
CA ASP A 191 -3.89 -19.28 -4.52
C ASP A 191 -5.22 -18.74 -5.06
N GLU A 192 -5.28 -18.54 -6.38
CA GLU A 192 -6.46 -18.08 -7.12
C GLU A 192 -7.71 -18.97 -6.99
N ASN A 193 -7.56 -20.24 -6.56
CA ASN A 193 -8.65 -21.17 -6.33
C ASN A 193 -9.09 -21.21 -4.86
N GLY A 194 -8.50 -20.38 -4.01
CA GLY A 194 -8.78 -20.35 -2.57
C GLY A 194 -8.08 -21.47 -1.78
N ILE A 195 -7.10 -22.16 -2.37
CA ILE A 195 -6.35 -23.23 -1.71
C ILE A 195 -5.16 -22.64 -0.95
N ILE A 196 -5.02 -23.03 0.32
CA ILE A 196 -3.88 -22.64 1.14
C ILE A 196 -2.64 -23.40 0.65
N GLN A 197 -1.69 -22.66 0.08
CA GLN A 197 -0.40 -23.16 -0.38
C GLN A 197 0.62 -23.22 0.77
N ASP A 198 0.60 -22.23 1.66
CA ASP A 198 1.39 -22.21 2.89
C ASP A 198 0.58 -21.54 4.01
N ARG A 199 0.57 -22.12 5.20
CA ARG A 199 -0.13 -21.58 6.38
C ARG A 199 0.70 -20.59 7.17
N ARG A 200 2.02 -20.58 7.01
CA ARG A 200 2.97 -19.83 7.85
C ARG A 200 4.14 -19.28 7.04
N CYS A 201 3.83 -18.53 5.98
CA CYS A 201 4.86 -17.81 5.26
C CYS A 201 5.39 -16.65 6.13
N PRO A 202 6.70 -16.57 6.43
CA PRO A 202 7.24 -15.60 7.38
C PRO A 202 7.28 -14.17 6.80
N ILE A 203 7.03 -13.19 7.65
CA ILE A 203 7.26 -11.77 7.33
C ILE A 203 8.70 -11.42 7.74
N GLU A 204 9.64 -11.70 6.84
CA GLU A 204 11.08 -11.67 7.13
C GLU A 204 11.62 -10.29 7.54
N GLY A 205 10.99 -9.21 7.07
CA GLY A 205 11.38 -7.83 7.34
C GLY A 205 10.93 -7.27 8.69
N ARG A 206 10.11 -8.01 9.45
CA ARG A 206 9.61 -7.56 10.75
C ARG A 206 10.76 -7.43 11.76
N ASN A 207 10.73 -6.37 12.58
CA ASN A 207 11.70 -6.09 13.65
C ASN A 207 13.16 -5.93 13.18
N ARG A 208 13.38 -5.44 11.96
CA ARG A 208 14.71 -5.11 11.41
C ARG A 208 14.94 -3.61 11.31
#